data_AF-A0A1B8CUK5-F1
#
_entry.id   AF-A0A1B8CUK5-F1
#
_cell.length_a   1.000
_cell.length_b   1.000
_cell.length_c   1.000
_cell.angle_alpha   90.00
_cell.angle_beta   90.00
_cell.angle_gamma   90.00
#
_symmetry.space_group_name_H-M   'P 1'
#
loop_
_entity.id
_entity.type
_entity.pdbx_description
1 polymer ?
#
loop_
_entity_poly.entity_id
_entity_poly.type
_entity_poly.pdbx_seq_one_letter_code
_entity_poly.pdbx_strand_id
1 'polypeptide(L)'
;MDVDGVQKVVTVKSIEDIAGVIPDRTIDSLVKAMPPSSSGLTYENISKVVTDMVADGWSASQVVTQLYQIIIYNESIADIHKNKIVMIFSEIDKRLADGADEHLSILDMALRIAGVLTSKV
;
A
#
# COMPACT_ATOMS: atom_id res chain seq x y z
N MET A 1 36.81 25.67 -16.38
CA MET A 1 35.91 25.89 -15.24
C MET A 1 35.92 24.59 -14.47
N ASP A 2 36.79 24.52 -13.47
CA ASP A 2 37.03 23.34 -12.66
C ASP A 2 35.86 23.12 -11.69
N VAL A 3 35.15 22.02 -11.94
CA VAL A 3 34.55 21.05 -11.00
C VAL A 3 34.22 21.50 -9.56
N ASP A 4 32.94 21.79 -9.32
CA ASP A 4 32.26 21.45 -8.05
C ASP A 4 31.23 20.34 -8.38
N GLY A 5 31.58 19.06 -8.51
CA GLY A 5 32.41 18.30 -7.58
C GLY A 5 31.61 17.69 -6.44
N VAL A 6 30.31 18.03 -6.29
CA VAL A 6 29.41 17.20 -5.47
C VAL A 6 29.11 15.96 -6.29
N GLN A 7 29.89 14.88 -6.11
CA GLN A 7 29.39 13.54 -6.43
C GLN A 7 28.06 13.42 -5.67
N LYS A 8 26.94 13.55 -6.39
CA LYS A 8 25.63 13.22 -5.84
C LYS A 8 25.70 11.75 -5.50
N VAL A 9 25.96 11.47 -4.22
CA VAL A 9 26.04 10.11 -3.70
C VAL A 9 24.72 9.45 -4.04
N VAL A 10 24.77 8.30 -4.70
CA VAL A 10 23.58 7.51 -4.98
C VAL A 10 23.03 7.05 -3.62
N THR A 11 21.85 7.55 -3.26
CA THR A 11 21.15 7.17 -2.04
C THR A 11 19.97 6.25 -2.35
N VAL A 12 19.51 5.49 -1.37
CA VAL A 12 18.30 4.65 -1.50
C VAL A 12 17.12 5.49 -2.00
N LYS A 13 16.90 6.66 -1.39
CA LYS A 13 15.87 7.60 -1.82
C LYS A 13 16.01 8.01 -3.29
N SER A 14 17.23 8.28 -3.76
CA SER A 14 17.47 8.63 -5.16
C SER A 14 17.10 7.48 -6.12
N ILE A 15 17.24 6.23 -5.69
CA ILE A 15 16.83 5.06 -6.47
C ILE A 15 15.30 4.91 -6.43
N GLU A 16 14.68 5.03 -5.25
CA GLU A 16 13.23 4.94 -5.06
C GLU A 16 12.47 5.99 -5.89
N ASP A 17 12.94 7.24 -5.86
CA ASP A 17 12.35 8.37 -6.60
C ASP A 17 12.37 8.11 -8.11
N ILE A 18 13.40 7.46 -8.63
CA ILE A 18 13.54 7.12 -10.07
C ILE A 18 12.74 5.87 -10.42
N ALA A 19 12.72 4.88 -9.53
CA ALA A 19 12.04 3.61 -9.74
C ALA A 19 10.51 3.70 -9.54
N GLY A 20 10.01 4.81 -9.01
CA GLY A 20 8.59 4.98 -8.69
C GLY A 20 8.14 4.11 -7.51
N VAL A 21 9.07 3.72 -6.65
CA VAL A 21 8.78 2.95 -5.43
C VAL A 21 8.14 3.88 -4.41
N ILE A 22 6.98 3.50 -3.90
CA ILE A 22 6.30 4.21 -2.83
C ILE A 22 7.16 4.17 -1.56
N PRO A 23 7.49 5.31 -0.94
CA PRO A 23 8.26 5.34 0.29
C PRO A 23 7.61 4.56 1.43
N ASP A 24 8.43 3.90 2.26
CA ASP A 24 7.99 3.10 3.41
C ASP A 24 6.99 3.83 4.31
N ARG A 25 7.26 5.11 4.61
CA ARG A 25 6.37 5.95 5.45
C ARG A 25 4.94 6.02 4.91
N THR A 26 4.77 6.00 3.59
CA THR A 26 3.47 6.16 2.92
C THR A 26 2.73 4.83 2.96
N ILE A 27 3.39 3.73 2.61
CA ILE A 27 2.75 2.39 2.66
C ILE A 27 2.46 1.97 4.11
N ASP A 28 3.33 2.31 5.06
CA ASP A 28 3.11 2.10 6.49
C ASP A 28 1.89 2.85 7.01
N SER A 29 1.61 4.04 6.46
CA SER A 29 0.43 4.82 6.83
C SER A 29 -0.85 4.10 6.42
N LEU A 30 -0.85 3.45 5.24
CA LEU A 30 -1.97 2.60 4.80
C LEU A 30 -2.11 1.36 5.68
N VAL A 31 -1.01 0.69 6.01
CA VAL A 31 -1.00 -0.47 6.91
C VAL A 31 -1.56 -0.13 8.29
N LYS A 32 -1.18 1.03 8.85
CA LYS A 32 -1.65 1.50 10.15
C LYS A 32 -3.11 1.94 10.15
N ALA A 33 -3.66 2.31 9.00
CA ALA A 33 -5.06 2.72 8.88
C ALA A 33 -6.05 1.53 8.85
N MET A 34 -5.58 0.32 8.51
CA MET A 34 -6.44 -0.86 8.33
C MET A 34 -6.92 -1.55 9.62
N PRO A 35 -6.12 -1.68 10.70
CA PRO A 35 -6.59 -2.23 11.96
C PRO A 35 -7.75 -1.43 12.56
N PRO A 36 -8.64 -2.08 13.34
CA PRO A 36 -9.72 -1.38 14.01
C PRO A 36 -9.14 -0.36 15.00
N SER A 37 -9.45 0.91 14.79
CA SER A 37 -9.18 1.97 15.76
C SER A 37 -10.24 1.91 16.87
N SER A 38 -9.85 2.24 18.09
CA SER A 38 -10.75 2.45 19.23
C SER A 38 -11.84 3.51 18.97
N SER A 39 -11.68 4.33 17.93
CA SER A 39 -12.66 5.34 17.51
C SER A 39 -13.75 4.85 16.54
N GLY A 40 -13.65 3.61 16.01
CA GLY A 40 -14.65 3.04 15.08
C GLY A 40 -14.63 3.60 13.65
N LEU A 41 -13.72 4.51 13.31
CA LEU A 41 -13.64 5.22 12.03
C LEU A 41 -12.69 4.56 11.00
N THR A 42 -12.74 3.23 10.87
CA THR A 42 -11.81 2.50 9.98
C THR A 42 -11.94 2.95 8.53
N TYR A 43 -13.16 3.23 8.05
CA TYR A 43 -13.38 3.71 6.69
C TYR A 43 -12.76 5.09 6.46
N GLU A 44 -13.03 6.06 7.33
CA GLU A 44 -12.57 7.43 7.18
C GLU A 44 -11.04 7.51 7.22
N ASN A 45 -10.41 6.71 8.08
CA ASN A 45 -8.95 6.63 8.17
C ASN A 45 -8.35 6.08 6.87
N ILE A 46 -8.88 4.97 6.35
CA ILE A 46 -8.41 4.38 5.09
C ILE A 46 -8.67 5.33 3.93
N SER A 47 -9.89 5.85 3.80
CA SER A 47 -10.31 6.75 2.72
C SER A 47 -9.43 7.99 2.64
N LYS A 48 -9.06 8.57 3.78
CA LYS A 48 -8.12 9.68 3.84
C LYS A 48 -6.75 9.31 3.30
N VAL A 49 -6.14 8.22 3.80
CA VAL A 49 -4.80 7.80 3.36
C VAL A 49 -4.80 7.45 1.87
N VAL A 50 -5.82 6.77 1.37
CA VAL A 50 -5.94 6.45 -0.07
C VAL A 50 -6.07 7.71 -0.92
N THR A 51 -6.85 8.70 -0.46
CA THR A 51 -6.98 9.98 -1.15
C THR A 51 -5.64 10.72 -1.22
N ASP A 52 -4.89 10.75 -0.12
CA ASP A 52 -3.56 11.35 -0.08
C ASP A 52 -2.58 10.63 -1.01
N MET A 53 -2.59 9.28 -1.03
CA MET A 53 -1.72 8.49 -1.92
C MET A 53 -2.01 8.73 -3.40
N VAL A 54 -3.29 8.81 -3.79
CA VAL A 54 -3.69 9.10 -5.17
C VAL A 54 -3.36 10.54 -5.54
N ALA A 55 -3.55 11.51 -4.62
CA ALA A 55 -3.19 12.90 -4.83
C ALA A 55 -1.67 13.10 -5.02
N ASP A 56 -0.85 12.30 -4.33
CA ASP A 56 0.60 12.24 -4.49
C ASP A 56 1.04 11.54 -5.81
N GLY A 57 0.11 10.92 -6.54
CA GLY A 57 0.36 10.29 -7.84
C GLY A 57 0.98 8.89 -7.76
N TRP A 58 0.82 8.18 -6.63
CA TRP A 58 1.33 6.81 -6.50
C TRP A 58 0.48 5.80 -7.28
N SER A 59 1.13 4.97 -8.09
CA SER A 59 0.46 3.94 -8.88
C SER A 59 -0.21 2.87 -8.00
N ALA A 60 -1.47 2.54 -8.29
CA ALA A 60 -2.20 1.51 -7.58
C ALA A 60 -1.54 0.12 -7.69
N SER A 61 -0.99 -0.23 -8.86
CA SER A 61 -0.29 -1.51 -9.04
C SER A 61 0.96 -1.61 -8.17
N GLN A 62 1.64 -0.47 -7.94
CA GLN A 62 2.77 -0.41 -7.00
C GLN A 62 2.32 -0.53 -5.55
N VAL A 63 1.15 0.04 -5.18
CA VAL A 63 0.53 -0.16 -3.86
C VAL A 63 0.24 -1.63 -3.63
N VAL A 64 -0.40 -2.30 -4.59
CA VAL A 64 -0.71 -3.74 -4.53
C VAL A 64 0.56 -4.55 -4.29
N THR A 65 1.60 -4.32 -5.10
CA THR A 65 2.85 -5.07 -5.04
C THR A 65 3.56 -4.91 -3.69
N GLN A 66 3.70 -3.67 -3.21
CA GLN A 66 4.41 -3.43 -1.95
C GLN A 66 3.61 -3.88 -0.74
N LEU A 67 2.30 -3.63 -0.73
CA LEU A 67 1.44 -4.08 0.35
C LEU A 67 1.39 -5.61 0.44
N TYR A 68 1.40 -6.31 -0.70
CA TYR A 68 1.50 -7.76 -0.76
C TYR A 68 2.74 -8.27 -0.01
N GLN A 69 3.92 -7.70 -0.28
CA GLN A 69 5.16 -8.10 0.39
C GLN A 69 5.06 -7.88 1.91
N ILE A 70 4.56 -6.71 2.32
CA ILE A 70 4.39 -6.38 3.75
C ILE A 70 3.47 -7.38 4.45
N ILE A 71 2.32 -7.72 3.85
CA ILE A 71 1.35 -8.64 4.47
C ILE A 71 1.88 -10.08 4.54
N ILE A 72 2.52 -10.56 3.47
CA ILE A 72 3.00 -11.95 3.41
C ILE A 72 4.10 -12.21 4.43
N TYR A 73 5.05 -11.28 4.55
CA TYR A 73 6.17 -11.42 5.50
C TYR A 73 5.85 -10.98 6.93
N ASN A 74 4.64 -10.48 7.19
CA ASN A 74 4.22 -10.14 8.54
C ASN A 74 3.82 -11.41 9.33
N GLU A 75 4.67 -11.84 10.26
CA GLU A 75 4.43 -13.02 11.12
C GLU A 75 3.29 -12.81 12.14
N SER A 76 2.90 -11.55 12.41
CA SER A 76 1.77 -11.23 13.30
C SER A 76 0.41 -11.59 12.69
N ILE A 77 0.34 -11.80 11.38
CA ILE A 77 -0.89 -12.11 10.66
C ILE A 77 -1.00 -13.63 10.51
N ALA A 78 -2.09 -14.21 10.99
CA ALA A 78 -2.35 -15.65 10.86
C ALA A 78 -2.45 -16.08 9.38
N ASP A 79 -1.94 -17.28 9.06
CA ASP A 79 -1.91 -17.80 7.69
C ASP A 79 -3.31 -17.89 7.05
N ILE A 80 -4.35 -18.18 7.84
CA ILE A 80 -5.73 -18.19 7.34
C ILE A 80 -6.18 -16.82 6.84
N HIS A 81 -5.70 -15.73 7.46
CA HIS A 81 -5.98 -14.36 7.02
C HIS A 81 -5.14 -14.04 5.78
N LYS A 82 -3.86 -14.44 5.74
CA LYS A 82 -3.01 -14.29 4.55
C LYS A 82 -3.64 -14.95 3.31
N ASN A 83 -4.15 -16.17 3.44
CA ASN A 83 -4.83 -16.88 2.35
C ASN A 83 -6.02 -16.09 1.77
N LYS A 84 -6.86 -15.50 2.65
CA LYS A 84 -7.99 -14.66 2.22
C LYS A 84 -7.51 -13.35 1.57
N ILE A 85 -6.48 -12.72 2.13
CA ILE A 85 -5.92 -11.46 1.63
C ILE A 85 -5.27 -11.62 0.25
N VAL A 86 -4.54 -12.72 0.01
CA VAL A 86 -3.94 -12.99 -1.31
C VAL A 86 -5.00 -13.09 -2.41
N MET A 87 -6.18 -13.64 -2.11
CA MET A 87 -7.29 -13.64 -3.08
C MET A 87 -7.79 -12.24 -3.41
N ILE A 88 -7.79 -11.32 -2.44
CA ILE A 88 -8.15 -9.92 -2.66
C ILE A 88 -7.10 -9.26 -3.58
N PHE A 89 -5.81 -9.46 -3.31
CA PHE A 89 -4.74 -8.93 -4.17
C PHE A 89 -4.87 -9.39 -5.62
N SER A 90 -5.08 -10.69 -5.86
CA SER A 90 -5.23 -11.23 -7.23
C SER A 90 -6.41 -10.61 -7.99
N GLU A 91 -7.53 -10.38 -7.30
CA GLU A 91 -8.70 -9.77 -7.92
C GLU A 91 -8.45 -8.30 -8.26
N ILE A 92 -7.84 -7.55 -7.35
CA ILE A 92 -7.52 -6.13 -7.54
C ILE A 92 -6.46 -5.95 -8.63
N ASP A 93 -5.42 -6.76 -8.63
CA ASP A 93 -4.39 -6.75 -9.68
C ASP A 93 -5.00 -6.98 -11.07
N LYS A 94 -5.90 -7.97 -11.19
CA LYS A 94 -6.62 -8.20 -12.45
C LYS A 94 -7.49 -7.01 -12.86
N ARG A 95 -8.21 -6.41 -11.92
CA ARG A 95 -9.05 -5.22 -12.19
C ARG A 95 -8.20 -4.04 -12.66
N LEU A 96 -7.06 -3.80 -12.02
CA LEU A 96 -6.13 -2.74 -12.43
C LEU A 96 -5.56 -3.01 -13.83
N ALA A 97 -5.19 -4.26 -14.14
CA ALA A 97 -4.74 -4.65 -15.47
C ALA A 97 -5.82 -4.45 -16.56
N ASP A 98 -7.10 -4.53 -16.19
CA ASP A 98 -8.25 -4.25 -17.07
C ASP A 98 -8.59 -2.75 -17.19
N GLY A 99 -7.84 -1.88 -16.51
CA GLY A 99 -8.06 -0.42 -16.54
C GLY A 99 -9.13 0.07 -15.57
N ALA A 100 -9.34 -0.63 -14.44
CA ALA A 100 -10.21 -0.14 -13.37
C ALA A 100 -9.66 1.15 -12.74
N ASP A 101 -10.56 1.92 -12.11
CA ASP A 101 -10.21 3.14 -11.38
C ASP A 101 -9.26 2.84 -10.22
N GLU A 102 -8.13 3.55 -10.16
CA GLU A 102 -7.07 3.32 -9.18
C GLU A 102 -7.51 3.66 -7.75
N HIS A 103 -8.22 4.78 -7.56
CA HIS A 103 -8.66 5.23 -6.23
C HIS A 103 -9.63 4.23 -5.62
N LEU A 104 -10.67 3.84 -6.37
CA LEU A 104 -11.65 2.86 -5.92
C LEU A 104 -11.02 1.48 -5.72
N SER A 105 -10.04 1.09 -6.55
CA SER A 105 -9.37 -0.20 -6.42
C SER A 105 -8.54 -0.30 -5.14
N ILE A 106 -7.76 0.74 -4.81
CA ILE A 106 -6.98 0.78 -3.56
C ILE A 106 -7.92 0.83 -2.36
N LEU A 107 -8.99 1.63 -2.44
CA LEU A 107 -9.97 1.77 -1.35
C LEU A 107 -10.69 0.45 -1.06
N ASP A 108 -11.21 -0.23 -2.10
CA ASP A 108 -11.85 -1.56 -1.98
C ASP A 108 -10.89 -2.57 -1.37
N MET A 109 -9.65 -2.64 -1.89
CA MET A 109 -8.61 -3.53 -1.40
C MET A 109 -8.35 -3.32 0.11
N ALA A 110 -8.07 -2.08 0.52
CA ALA A 110 -7.70 -1.78 1.90
C ALA A 110 -8.85 -2.06 2.87
N LEU A 111 -10.09 -1.75 2.49
CA LEU A 111 -11.28 -2.04 3.30
C LEU A 111 -11.52 -3.55 3.45
N ARG A 112 -11.38 -4.31 2.36
CA ARG A 112 -11.54 -5.78 2.39
C ARG A 112 -10.44 -6.43 3.23
N ILE A 113 -9.20 -5.97 3.13
CA ILE A 113 -8.09 -6.44 3.97
C ILE A 113 -8.37 -6.14 5.45
N ALA A 114 -8.79 -4.91 5.78
CA ALA A 114 -9.19 -4.55 7.14
C ALA A 114 -10.31 -5.47 7.68
N GLY A 115 -11.31 -5.78 6.85
CA GLY A 115 -12.37 -6.73 7.18
C GLY A 115 -11.86 -8.14 7.47
N VAL A 116 -10.87 -8.63 6.72
CA VAL A 116 -10.25 -9.93 6.98
C VAL A 116 -9.45 -9.91 8.29
N LEU A 117 -8.68 -8.85 8.54
CA LEU A 117 -7.86 -8.72 9.76
C LEU A 117 -8.70 -8.66 11.05
N THR A 118 -9.94 -8.19 10.96
CA THR A 118 -10.88 -8.13 12.09
C THR A 118 -11.75 -9.39 12.23
N SER A 119 -11.76 -10.26 11.22
CA SER A 119 -12.53 -11.50 11.26
C SER A 119 -11.94 -12.47 12.30
N LYS A 120 -12.82 -13.25 12.94
CA LYS A 120 -12.37 -14.34 13.82
C LYS A 120 -11.69 -15.40 12.98
N VAL A 121 -10.53 -15.86 13.47
CA VAL A 121 -9.77 -17.01 12.96
C VAL A 121 -10.61 -18.28 13.04
#